data_AF-A0A6J8FLS7-F1
#
_entry.id   AF-A0A6J8FLS7-F1
#
_cell.length_a   1.000
_cell.length_b   1.000
_cell.length_c   1.000
_cell.angle_alpha   90.00
_cell.angle_beta   90.00
_cell.angle_gamma   90.00
#
_symmetry.space_group_name_H-M   'P 1'
#
loop_
_entity.id
_entity.type
_entity.pdbx_description
1 polymer ?
#
loop_
_entity_poly.entity_id
_entity_poly.type
_entity_poly.pdbx_seq_one_letter_code
_entity_poly.pdbx_strand_id
1 'polypeptide(L)'
;MFRIPDTTEGPLCFTLWGDKVTCDSSGYLQYVELLWKDCPSRITRFRLAQGCAIISIFVYFAALVLGFLLLYGVSLLRWVCLVLNVVGMVTSCVVWAAMAVTYNKDEMNCFAIKTIGQYGAGFVLFVLAWILDVINIIILLLPCTAAGAAETDKKAEPPTAQE
;
A
#
# COMPACT_ATOMS: atom_id res chain seq x y z
N MET A 1 4.14 -12.27 -4.06
CA MET A 1 3.09 -11.70 -4.92
C MET A 1 2.23 -12.80 -5.52
N PHE A 2 2.83 -13.78 -6.20
CA PHE A 2 2.09 -14.89 -6.79
C PHE A 2 2.68 -16.24 -6.36
N ARG A 3 1.86 -17.29 -6.42
CA ARG A 3 2.23 -18.68 -6.15
C ARG A 3 1.65 -19.56 -7.26
N ILE A 4 2.49 -20.38 -7.87
CA ILE A 4 2.11 -21.37 -8.86
C ILE A 4 2.27 -22.75 -8.20
N PRO A 5 1.17 -23.50 -7.96
CA PRO A 5 1.21 -24.71 -7.15
C PRO A 5 1.76 -25.94 -7.88
N ASP A 6 1.55 -26.06 -9.20
CA ASP A 6 1.91 -27.25 -9.98
C ASP A 6 3.07 -26.98 -10.93
N THR A 7 4.30 -27.27 -10.49
CA THR A 7 5.39 -27.56 -11.41
C THR A 7 6.06 -28.87 -11.05
N THR A 8 6.77 -29.46 -12.03
CA THR A 8 7.53 -30.70 -11.85
C THR A 8 8.61 -30.61 -10.77
N GLU A 9 9.02 -29.41 -10.38
CA GLU A 9 10.09 -29.15 -9.41
C GLU A 9 9.56 -28.60 -8.06
N GLY A 10 8.24 -28.50 -7.88
CA GLY A 10 7.58 -27.95 -6.69
C GLY A 10 6.89 -26.59 -6.92
N PRO A 11 6.41 -25.92 -5.85
CA PRO A 11 5.70 -24.67 -6.01
C PRO A 11 6.65 -23.52 -6.37
N LEU A 12 6.34 -22.77 -7.43
CA LEU A 12 7.05 -21.54 -7.80
C LEU A 12 6.46 -20.34 -7.07
N CYS A 13 7.32 -19.50 -6.52
CA CYS A 13 6.93 -18.29 -5.78
C CYS A 13 7.52 -17.03 -6.41
N PHE A 14 6.63 -16.17 -6.91
CA PHE A 14 7.03 -14.88 -7.48
C PHE A 14 6.82 -13.76 -6.46
N THR A 15 7.88 -13.00 -6.24
CA THR A 15 7.87 -11.80 -5.39
C THR A 15 7.82 -10.54 -6.25
N LEU A 16 7.88 -9.38 -5.61
CA LEU A 16 8.03 -8.11 -6.33
C LEU A 16 9.41 -8.00 -7.02
N TRP A 17 10.39 -8.81 -6.61
CA TRP A 17 11.79 -8.72 -7.03
C TRP A 17 12.20 -9.81 -8.04
N GLY A 18 11.41 -10.86 -8.20
CA GLY A 18 11.76 -12.00 -9.05
C GLY A 18 11.16 -13.30 -8.55
N ASP A 19 11.55 -14.40 -9.18
CA ASP A 19 11.19 -15.76 -8.80
C ASP A 19 12.21 -16.36 -7.85
N LYS A 20 11.71 -16.99 -6.79
CA LYS A 20 12.57 -17.62 -5.79
C LYS A 20 12.96 -19.03 -6.22
N VAL A 21 14.16 -19.45 -5.80
CA VAL A 21 14.62 -20.85 -5.95
C VAL A 21 13.65 -21.81 -5.25
N THR A 22 13.27 -21.48 -4.03
CA THR A 22 12.17 -22.12 -3.29
C THR A 22 11.40 -21.05 -2.54
N CYS A 23 10.13 -21.29 -2.21
CA CYS A 23 9.27 -20.28 -1.57
C CYS A 23 9.81 -19.75 -0.22
N ASP A 24 10.54 -20.59 0.51
CA ASP A 24 11.20 -20.32 1.79
C ASP A 24 12.62 -19.75 1.67
N SER A 25 13.28 -19.91 0.51
CA SER A 25 14.63 -19.40 0.28
C SER A 25 14.68 -17.87 0.18
N SER A 26 15.83 -17.29 0.53
CA SER A 26 16.17 -15.90 0.25
C SER A 26 16.72 -15.69 -1.16
N GLY A 27 17.15 -16.76 -1.82
CA GLY A 27 17.74 -16.73 -3.15
C GLY A 27 16.71 -16.58 -4.27
N TYR A 28 17.13 -15.91 -5.33
CA TYR A 28 16.37 -15.72 -6.56
C TYR A 28 16.98 -16.58 -7.67
N LEU A 29 16.14 -17.26 -8.43
CA LEU A 29 16.57 -17.92 -9.65
C LEU A 29 16.81 -16.85 -10.72
N GLN A 30 15.84 -15.94 -10.86
CA GLN A 30 15.88 -14.81 -11.78
C GLN A 30 15.21 -13.58 -11.15
N TYR A 31 15.63 -12.40 -11.62
CA TYR A 31 15.00 -11.14 -11.25
C TYR A 31 13.90 -10.76 -12.25
N VAL A 32 13.08 -9.77 -11.90
CA VAL A 32 11.95 -9.26 -12.72
C VAL A 32 12.31 -9.06 -14.20
N GLU A 33 13.51 -8.57 -14.50
CA GLU A 33 13.95 -8.28 -15.87
C GLU A 33 14.10 -9.52 -16.74
N LEU A 34 14.60 -10.61 -16.15
CA LEU A 34 14.76 -11.89 -16.83
C LEU A 34 13.42 -12.65 -16.83
N LEU A 35 12.70 -12.62 -15.70
CA LEU A 35 11.40 -13.29 -15.54
C LEU A 35 10.35 -12.77 -16.55
N TRP A 36 10.36 -11.47 -16.85
CA TRP A 36 9.40 -10.81 -17.73
C TRP A 36 10.03 -10.27 -19.01
N LYS A 37 11.15 -10.87 -19.47
CA LYS A 37 11.89 -10.39 -20.64
C LYS A 37 11.02 -10.21 -21.88
N ASP A 38 10.07 -11.12 -22.10
CA ASP A 38 9.14 -11.08 -23.25
C ASP A 38 7.90 -10.20 -22.99
N CYS A 39 7.78 -9.64 -21.79
CA CYS A 39 6.66 -8.84 -21.28
C CYS A 39 7.14 -7.44 -20.78
N PRO A 40 7.63 -6.55 -21.65
CA PRO A 40 8.24 -5.28 -21.22
C PRO A 40 7.28 -4.37 -20.43
N SER A 41 5.98 -4.42 -20.73
CA SER A 41 4.92 -3.74 -19.97
C SER A 41 4.85 -4.20 -18.51
N ARG A 42 5.07 -5.49 -18.23
CA ARG A 42 5.15 -6.02 -16.86
C ARG A 42 6.40 -5.52 -16.16
N ILE A 43 7.55 -5.48 -16.83
CA ILE A 43 8.80 -4.97 -16.24
C ILE A 43 8.60 -3.53 -15.73
N THR A 44 8.07 -2.64 -16.57
CA THR A 44 7.83 -1.24 -16.18
C THR A 44 6.87 -1.15 -14.99
N ARG A 45 5.79 -1.94 -15.00
CA ARG A 45 4.81 -1.99 -13.92
C ARG A 45 5.44 -2.49 -12.60
N PHE A 46 6.26 -3.53 -12.66
CA PHE A 46 6.97 -4.06 -11.49
C PHE A 46 8.00 -3.06 -10.96
N ARG A 47 8.75 -2.37 -11.82
CA ARG A 47 9.70 -1.33 -11.39
C ARG A 47 9.00 -0.17 -10.69
N LEU A 48 7.85 0.28 -11.22
CA LEU A 48 7.02 1.29 -10.56
C LEU A 48 6.56 0.79 -9.19
N ALA A 49 6.05 -0.43 -9.12
CA ALA A 49 5.60 -1.04 -7.87
C ALA A 49 6.74 -1.24 -6.87
N GLN A 50 7.95 -1.62 -7.30
CA GLN A 50 9.15 -1.70 -6.45
C GLN A 50 9.49 -0.34 -5.84
N GLY A 51 9.52 0.71 -6.65
CA GLY A 51 9.76 2.07 -6.19
C GLY A 51 8.72 2.52 -5.17
N CYS A 52 7.43 2.34 -5.48
CA CYS A 52 6.35 2.68 -4.56
C CYS A 52 6.40 1.86 -3.25
N ALA A 53 6.75 0.58 -3.31
CA ALA A 53 6.89 -0.26 -2.12
C ALA A 53 8.05 0.20 -1.21
N ILE A 54 9.18 0.60 -1.79
CA ILE A 54 10.30 1.17 -1.02
C ILE A 54 9.88 2.49 -0.38
N ILE A 55 9.26 3.39 -1.15
CA ILE A 55 8.78 4.69 -0.64
C ILE A 55 7.78 4.48 0.50
N SER A 56 6.82 3.55 0.35
CA SER A 56 5.81 3.30 1.37
C SER A 56 6.45 2.83 2.70
N ILE A 57 7.52 2.04 2.65
CA ILE A 57 8.23 1.61 3.87
C ILE A 57 8.76 2.82 4.66
N PHE A 58 9.47 3.74 3.99
CA PHE A 58 10.02 4.92 4.66
C PHE A 58 8.92 5.87 5.16
N VAL A 59 7.86 6.04 4.37
CA VAL A 59 6.72 6.89 4.73
C VAL A 59 5.98 6.33 5.94
N TYR A 60 5.68 5.03 5.96
CA TYR A 60 5.03 4.39 7.11
C TYR A 60 5.92 4.39 8.36
N PHE A 61 7.23 4.19 8.21
CA PHE A 61 8.15 4.32 9.33
C PHE A 61 8.13 5.74 9.92
N ALA A 62 8.20 6.78 9.08
CA ALA A 62 8.11 8.16 9.52
C ALA A 62 6.77 8.47 10.18
N ALA A 63 5.66 7.99 9.60
CA ALA A 63 4.32 8.13 10.17
C ALA A 63 4.19 7.46 11.54
N LEU A 64 4.79 6.28 11.72
CA LEU A 64 4.82 5.56 12.99
C LEU A 64 5.62 6.33 14.06
N VAL A 65 6.80 6.85 13.72
CA VAL A 65 7.59 7.69 14.65
C VAL A 65 6.81 8.94 15.07
N LEU A 66 6.17 9.63 14.12
CA LEU A 66 5.34 10.81 14.42
C LEU A 66 4.08 10.43 15.22
N GLY A 67 3.51 9.26 14.98
CA GLY A 67 2.44 8.67 15.78
C GLY A 67 2.82 8.51 17.24
N PHE A 68 4.04 8.04 17.53
CA PHE A 68 4.55 7.99 18.90
C PHE A 68 4.78 9.39 19.49
N LEU A 69 5.33 10.33 18.71
CA LEU A 69 5.53 11.71 19.16
C LEU A 69 4.21 12.42 19.50
N LEU A 70 3.12 12.09 18.81
CA LEU A 70 1.78 12.61 19.10
C LEU A 70 1.28 12.21 20.48
N LEU A 71 1.66 11.04 21.00
CA LEU A 71 1.31 10.61 22.36
C LEU A 71 1.93 11.51 23.43
N TYR A 72 3.00 12.23 23.11
CA TYR A 72 3.65 13.21 23.99
C TYR A 72 3.03 14.62 23.90
N GLY A 73 1.91 14.79 23.19
CA GLY A 73 1.10 16.02 23.24
C GLY A 73 1.34 17.04 22.12
N VAL A 74 2.10 16.72 21.07
CA VAL A 74 2.41 17.66 19.98
C VAL A 74 1.32 17.66 18.91
N SER A 75 0.29 18.50 19.07
CA SER A 75 -0.92 18.53 18.22
C SER A 75 -0.70 18.85 16.74
N LEU A 76 0.32 19.65 16.39
CA LEU A 76 0.63 19.99 14.99
C LEU A 76 1.14 18.79 14.17
N LEU A 77 1.77 17.79 14.82
CA LEU A 77 2.26 16.60 14.13
C LEU A 77 1.14 15.71 13.59
N ARG A 78 -0.11 15.96 14.02
CA ARG A 78 -1.29 15.18 13.61
C ARG A 78 -1.52 15.30 12.11
N TRP A 79 -1.48 16.52 11.59
CA TRP A 79 -1.69 16.80 10.17
C TRP A 79 -0.54 16.26 9.32
N VAL A 80 0.70 16.35 9.82
CA VAL A 80 1.86 15.77 9.15
C VAL A 80 1.75 14.25 9.08
N CYS A 81 1.37 13.60 10.19
CA CYS A 81 1.13 12.17 10.24
C CYS A 81 0.00 11.76 9.30
N LEU A 82 -1.10 12.52 9.23
CA LEU A 82 -2.19 12.30 8.29
C LEU A 82 -1.71 12.34 6.83
N VAL A 83 -0.96 13.37 6.44
CA VAL A 83 -0.43 13.51 5.08
C VAL A 83 0.49 12.33 4.74
N LEU A 84 1.35 11.91 5.67
CA LEU A 84 2.22 10.75 5.44
C LEU A 84 1.43 9.46 5.27
N ASN A 85 0.39 9.20 6.08
CA ASN A 85 -0.46 8.02 5.88
C ASN A 85 -1.19 8.09 4.52
N VAL A 86 -1.66 9.26 4.09
CA VAL A 86 -2.26 9.42 2.74
C VAL A 86 -1.25 9.10 1.64
N VAL A 87 0.00 9.59 1.75
CA VAL A 87 1.06 9.26 0.79
C VAL A 87 1.38 7.75 0.81
N GLY A 88 1.43 7.15 2.00
CA GLY A 88 1.56 5.70 2.20
C GLY A 88 0.45 4.94 1.49
N MET A 89 -0.81 5.34 1.69
CA MET A 89 -1.99 4.74 1.10
C MET A 89 -1.93 4.77 -0.43
N VAL A 90 -1.56 5.91 -1.02
CA VAL A 90 -1.45 6.07 -2.47
C VAL A 90 -0.33 5.19 -3.02
N THR A 91 0.86 5.26 -2.43
CA THR A 91 2.02 4.46 -2.88
C THR A 91 1.74 2.96 -2.75
N SER A 92 1.19 2.52 -1.62
CA SER A 92 0.82 1.13 -1.38
C SER A 92 -0.30 0.64 -2.33
N CYS A 93 -1.27 1.51 -2.63
CA CYS A 93 -2.33 1.24 -3.61
C CYS A 93 -1.76 0.89 -4.99
N VAL A 94 -0.80 1.68 -5.46
CA VAL A 94 -0.12 1.44 -6.75
C VAL A 94 0.50 0.04 -6.78
N VAL A 95 1.12 -0.41 -5.70
CA VAL A 95 1.79 -1.73 -5.64
C VAL A 95 0.80 -2.87 -5.79
N TRP A 96 -0.22 -2.96 -4.92
CA TRP A 96 -1.13 -4.09 -4.98
C TRP A 96 -2.04 -4.01 -6.22
N ALA A 97 -2.44 -2.82 -6.66
CA ALA A 97 -3.21 -2.66 -7.90
C ALA A 97 -2.39 -3.11 -9.12
N ALA A 98 -1.10 -2.77 -9.20
CA ALA A 98 -0.21 -3.24 -10.25
C ALA A 98 -0.11 -4.78 -10.28
N MET A 99 -0.04 -5.42 -9.11
CA MET A 99 -0.03 -6.88 -9.01
C MET A 99 -1.38 -7.48 -9.42
N ALA A 100 -2.50 -6.86 -9.02
CA ALA A 100 -3.84 -7.31 -9.40
C ALA A 100 -4.10 -7.20 -10.91
N VAL A 101 -3.59 -6.15 -11.57
CA VAL A 101 -3.65 -6.02 -13.03
C VAL A 101 -2.87 -7.14 -13.71
N THR A 102 -1.65 -7.41 -13.23
CA THR A 102 -0.82 -8.50 -13.78
C THR A 102 -1.45 -9.88 -13.57
N TYR A 103 -2.19 -10.06 -12.49
CA TYR A 103 -2.92 -11.28 -12.22
C TYR A 103 -4.09 -11.50 -13.18
N ASN A 104 -4.81 -10.44 -13.52
CA ASN A 104 -6.11 -10.55 -14.21
C ASN A 104 -6.07 -10.30 -15.72
N LYS A 105 -5.10 -9.52 -16.21
CA LYS A 105 -5.05 -9.09 -17.61
C LYS A 105 -4.00 -9.84 -18.42
N ASP A 106 -4.43 -10.30 -19.58
CA ASP A 106 -3.55 -10.76 -20.65
C ASP A 106 -2.86 -9.55 -21.29
N GLU A 107 -1.61 -9.73 -21.67
CA GLU A 107 -0.81 -8.77 -22.42
C GLU A 107 -0.33 -9.43 -23.72
N MET A 108 0.10 -8.63 -24.70
CA MET A 108 0.30 -9.06 -26.10
C MET A 108 1.12 -10.35 -26.27
N ASN A 109 2.02 -10.66 -25.33
CA ASN A 109 2.86 -11.86 -25.34
C ASN A 109 2.74 -12.72 -24.06
N CYS A 110 1.89 -12.33 -23.11
CA CYS A 110 1.96 -12.83 -21.74
C CYS A 110 0.57 -13.02 -21.12
N PHE A 111 0.22 -14.27 -20.86
CA PHE A 111 -1.06 -14.63 -20.23
C PHE A 111 -1.15 -14.13 -18.79
N ALA A 112 -2.37 -13.77 -18.39
CA ALA A 112 -2.72 -13.38 -17.03
C ALA A 112 -2.29 -14.46 -16.02
N ILE A 113 -1.67 -14.07 -14.91
CA ILE A 113 -1.15 -15.06 -13.94
C ILE A 113 -2.24 -15.96 -13.35
N LYS A 114 -3.50 -15.50 -13.32
CA LYS A 114 -4.65 -16.30 -12.90
C LYS A 114 -4.80 -17.64 -13.66
N THR A 115 -4.24 -17.77 -14.86
CA THR A 115 -4.37 -19.00 -15.66
C THR A 115 -3.41 -20.09 -15.21
N ILE A 116 -2.33 -19.72 -14.52
CA ILE A 116 -1.25 -20.64 -14.11
C ILE A 116 -1.02 -20.64 -12.60
N GLY A 117 -1.59 -19.69 -11.86
CA GLY A 117 -1.30 -19.54 -10.44
C GLY A 117 -2.32 -18.70 -9.69
N GLN A 118 -2.00 -18.45 -8.43
CA GLN A 118 -2.84 -17.79 -7.45
C GLN A 118 -2.07 -16.64 -6.77
N TYR A 119 -2.79 -15.79 -6.03
CA TYR A 119 -2.15 -14.81 -5.18
C TYR A 119 -1.36 -15.50 -4.06
N GLY A 120 -0.14 -15.03 -3.83
CA GLY A 120 0.69 -15.48 -2.70
C GLY A 120 0.43 -14.66 -1.44
N ALA A 121 0.90 -15.15 -0.29
CA ALA A 121 0.75 -14.48 1.01
C ALA A 121 1.23 -13.01 0.99
N GLY A 122 2.34 -12.73 0.30
CA GLY A 122 2.85 -11.36 0.18
C GLY A 122 1.87 -10.36 -0.46
N PHE A 123 0.98 -10.80 -1.37
CA PHE A 123 -0.06 -9.93 -1.91
C PHE A 123 -1.16 -9.65 -0.87
N VAL A 124 -1.61 -10.70 -0.18
CA VAL A 124 -2.63 -10.59 0.88
C VAL A 124 -2.15 -9.65 1.98
N LEU A 125 -0.91 -9.81 2.44
CA LEU A 125 -0.30 -8.93 3.44
C LEU A 125 -0.26 -7.47 2.99
N PHE A 126 0.01 -7.22 1.71
CA PHE A 126 0.03 -5.87 1.14
C PHE A 126 -1.36 -5.22 1.15
N VAL A 127 -2.39 -5.97 0.76
CA VAL A 127 -3.78 -5.50 0.77
C VAL A 127 -4.25 -5.25 2.21
N LEU A 128 -3.93 -6.15 3.15
CA LEU A 128 -4.25 -5.96 4.56
C LEU A 128 -3.56 -4.72 5.14
N ALA A 129 -2.28 -4.51 4.83
CA ALA A 129 -1.55 -3.32 5.25
C ALA A 129 -2.22 -2.03 4.70
N TRP A 130 -2.65 -2.04 3.44
CA TRP A 130 -3.38 -0.93 2.84
C TRP A 130 -4.72 -0.65 3.52
N ILE A 131 -5.49 -1.69 3.87
CA ILE A 131 -6.76 -1.54 4.61
C ILE A 131 -6.51 -0.93 6.00
N LEU A 132 -5.49 -1.41 6.71
CA LEU A 132 -5.13 -0.89 8.04
C LEU A 132 -4.73 0.58 7.98
N ASP A 133 -4.02 0.99 6.94
CA ASP A 133 -3.66 2.39 6.70
C ASP A 133 -4.89 3.28 6.44
N VAL A 134 -5.85 2.81 5.63
CA VAL A 134 -7.13 3.52 5.44
C VAL A 134 -7.87 3.71 6.77
N ILE A 135 -7.92 2.68 7.61
CA ILE A 135 -8.52 2.78 8.95
C ILE A 135 -7.76 3.81 9.80
N ASN A 136 -6.43 3.81 9.75
CA ASN A 136 -5.61 4.79 10.48
C ASN A 136 -5.90 6.23 10.05
N ILE A 137 -6.05 6.48 8.74
CA ILE A 137 -6.44 7.79 8.20
C ILE A 137 -7.80 8.23 8.78
N ILE A 138 -8.78 7.34 8.83
CA ILE A 138 -10.11 7.64 9.40
C ILE A 138 -9.98 8.01 10.89
N ILE A 139 -9.23 7.24 11.68
CA ILE A 139 -8.99 7.54 13.10
C ILE A 139 -8.29 8.90 13.27
N LEU A 140 -7.35 9.23 12.38
CA LEU A 140 -6.69 10.53 12.34
C LEU A 140 -7.61 11.69 11.91
N LEU A 141 -8.79 11.41 11.36
CA LEU A 141 -9.78 12.44 11.01
C LEU A 141 -10.88 12.64 12.08
N LEU A 142 -11.22 11.63 12.89
CA LEU A 142 -12.37 11.68 13.82
C LEU A 142 -12.38 12.84 14.84
N PRO A 143 -11.28 13.22 15.51
CA PRO A 143 -11.20 14.41 16.36
C PRO A 143 -11.45 15.76 15.65
N CYS A 144 -11.32 15.84 14.32
CA CYS A 144 -11.54 17.08 13.58
C CYS A 144 -13.01 17.35 13.30
N THR A 145 -13.87 16.33 13.23
CA THR A 145 -15.30 16.53 13.00
C THR A 145 -16.02 17.06 14.24
N ALA A 146 -15.58 16.63 15.44
CA ALA A 146 -16.15 17.11 16.70
C ALA A 146 -15.72 18.56 17.04
N ALA A 147 -14.47 18.93 16.75
CA ALA A 147 -13.97 20.29 16.99
C ALA A 147 -14.54 21.31 15.98
N GLY A 148 -14.67 20.93 14.71
CA GLY A 148 -15.28 21.79 13.68
C GLY A 148 -16.77 22.03 13.89
N ALA A 149 -17.51 21.05 14.44
CA ALA A 149 -18.92 21.21 14.79
C ALA A 149 -19.13 22.20 15.96
N ALA A 150 -18.20 22.23 16.92
CA ALA A 150 -18.25 23.13 18.07
C ALA A 150 -17.90 24.59 17.76
N GLU A 151 -17.17 24.88 16.67
CA GLU A 151 -16.87 26.25 16.25
C GLU A 151 -18.03 26.92 15.48
N THR A 152 -18.86 26.14 14.77
CA THR A 152 -20.05 26.67 14.07
C THR A 152 -21.17 27.12 15.02
N ASP A 153 -21.27 26.56 16.21
CA ASP A 153 -22.31 26.88 17.18
C ASP A 153 -22.05 28.21 17.92
N LYS A 154 -20.77 28.59 18.08
CA LYS A 154 -20.39 29.82 18.78
C LYS A 154 -20.52 31.11 17.96
N LYS A 155 -20.80 31.02 16.66
CA LYS A 155 -20.96 32.20 15.79
C LYS A 155 -22.41 32.63 15.59
N ALA A 156 -23.37 31.92 16.19
CA ALA A 156 -24.81 32.11 15.97
C ALA A 156 -25.55 32.81 17.13
N GLU A 157 -24.87 33.48 18.05
CA GLU A 157 -25.53 34.29 19.09
C GLU A 157 -25.66 35.76 18.61
N PRO A 158 -26.88 36.27 18.31
CA PRO A 158 -27.10 37.67 17.98
C PRO A 158 -27.05 38.52 19.26
N PRO A 159 -26.52 39.76 19.21
CA PRO A 159 -26.45 40.60 20.39
C PRO A 159 -27.85 41.00 20.86
N THR A 160 -28.19 40.58 22.07
CA THR A 160 -29.33 41.04 22.85
C THR A 160 -29.19 42.55 23.08
N ALA A 161 -30.00 43.36 22.38
CA ALA A 161 -30.19 44.74 22.75
C ALA A 161 -31.08 44.79 24.01
N GLN A 162 -30.48 45.12 25.16
CA GLN A 162 -31.21 45.54 26.35
C GLN A 162 -31.28 47.07 26.38
N GLU A 163 -32.52 47.55 26.47
CA GLU A 163 -33.06 48.87 26.90
C GLU A 163 -32.49 50.17 26.31
#